data_AF-A0A0M2HDW6-F1
#
_entry.id   AF-A0A0M2HDW6-F1
#
_cell.length_a   1.000
_cell.length_b   1.000
_cell.length_c   1.000
_cell.angle_alpha   90.00
_cell.angle_beta   90.00
_cell.angle_gamma   90.00
#
_symmetry.space_group_name_H-M   'P 1'
#
loop_
_entity.id
_entity.type
_entity.pdbx_description
1 polymer ?
#
loop_
_entity_poly.entity_id
_entity_poly.type
_entity_poly.pdbx_seq_one_letter_code
_entity_poly.pdbx_strand_id
1 'polypeptide(L)'
;MSSIAAAPTASAGTRRVLADVIARPSSRARAFALDAGLVIAGATIVALLAQVEIPLWPVPITGQTLGVIVVGAALGAWRGAAALTTYMLVGLAGLPVFAGFTGTVAAVGKPSFGFVIGFIFSAFVAGWFAERAWDRRPGLAFLGFAAASVVPFLFGIPYMAFILNVVMGLDYSFGELLAVGLLPFILGGLIKAALAAAIIPGAWALVRKADQSKN
;
A
#
# COMPACT_ATOMS: atom_id res chain seq x y z
N MET A 1 11.15 -47.23 32.35
CA MET A 1 11.20 -46.89 30.91
C MET A 1 9.92 -46.16 30.55
N SER A 2 9.93 -44.83 30.52
CA SER A 2 8.78 -44.04 30.04
C SER A 2 9.33 -42.91 29.18
N SER A 3 9.30 -43.13 27.87
CA SER A 3 9.66 -42.14 26.86
C SER A 3 8.51 -41.13 26.76
N ILE A 4 8.75 -39.91 27.21
CA ILE A 4 7.85 -38.78 26.94
C ILE A 4 8.11 -38.38 25.49
N ALA A 5 7.19 -38.74 24.59
CA ALA A 5 7.17 -38.23 23.23
C ALA A 5 6.99 -36.71 23.28
N ALA A 6 8.04 -35.98 22.87
CA ALA A 6 7.97 -34.54 22.71
C ALA A 6 6.91 -34.21 21.64
N ALA A 7 5.89 -33.44 22.02
CA ALA A 7 4.89 -32.94 21.10
C ALA A 7 5.57 -32.07 20.03
N PRO A 8 5.20 -32.18 18.74
CA PRO A 8 5.72 -31.31 17.70
C PRO A 8 5.27 -29.88 17.99
N THR A 9 6.23 -29.00 18.27
CA THR A 9 6.00 -27.55 18.36
C THR A 9 5.50 -27.07 17.00
N ALA A 10 4.20 -26.84 16.87
CA ALA A 10 3.63 -26.16 15.71
C ALA A 10 4.34 -24.82 15.57
N SER A 11 5.19 -24.68 14.55
CA SER A 11 5.71 -23.37 14.19
C SER A 11 4.48 -22.53 13.83
N ALA A 12 4.25 -21.45 14.58
CA ALA A 12 3.23 -20.48 14.25
C ALA A 12 3.64 -19.82 12.93
N GLY A 13 3.34 -20.48 11.81
CA GLY A 13 3.67 -20.00 10.49
C GLY A 13 2.96 -18.69 10.26
N THR A 14 3.70 -17.58 10.30
CA THR A 14 3.27 -16.34 9.67
C THR A 14 2.81 -16.71 8.27
N ARG A 15 1.51 -16.57 8.00
CA ARG A 15 0.93 -17.05 6.74
C ARG A 15 1.60 -16.26 5.62
N ARG A 16 2.20 -16.99 4.67
CA ARG A 16 2.94 -16.46 3.51
C ARG A 16 2.13 -15.40 2.75
N VAL A 17 2.79 -14.34 2.30
CA VAL A 17 2.27 -13.39 1.28
C VAL A 17 2.85 -13.73 -0.11
N LEU A 18 2.41 -13.03 -1.17
CA LEU A 18 2.85 -13.32 -2.55
C LEU A 18 4.37 -13.22 -2.72
N ALA A 19 5.02 -12.24 -2.09
CA ALA A 19 6.47 -12.11 -2.14
C ALA A 19 7.22 -13.32 -1.54
N ASP A 20 6.59 -14.05 -0.61
CA ASP A 20 7.20 -15.23 0.02
C ASP A 20 7.14 -16.49 -0.87
N VAL A 21 6.51 -16.40 -2.05
CA VAL A 21 6.61 -17.42 -3.09
C VAL A 21 8.02 -17.45 -3.68
N ILE A 22 8.73 -16.32 -3.66
CA ILE A 22 10.14 -16.26 -4.03
C ILE A 22 10.95 -16.94 -2.93
N ALA A 23 11.72 -17.97 -3.30
CA ALA A 23 12.51 -18.75 -2.34
C ALA A 23 13.47 -17.83 -1.57
N ARG A 24 13.34 -17.83 -0.23
CA ARG A 24 14.18 -17.00 0.63
C ARG A 24 15.62 -17.55 0.66
N PRO A 25 16.64 -16.74 0.32
CA PRO A 25 18.03 -17.18 0.40
C PRO A 25 18.45 -17.56 1.81
N SER A 26 19.33 -18.57 1.96
CA SER A 26 19.86 -19.00 3.26
C SER A 26 20.83 -17.98 3.89
N SER A 27 21.58 -17.23 3.08
CA SER A 27 22.51 -16.21 3.56
C SER A 27 21.76 -14.92 3.95
N ARG A 28 22.08 -14.36 5.13
CA ARG A 28 21.50 -13.10 5.61
C ARG A 28 21.65 -11.95 4.61
N ALA A 29 22.83 -11.82 3.99
CA ALA A 29 23.10 -10.76 3.03
C ALA A 29 22.18 -10.83 1.79
N ARG A 30 22.00 -12.02 1.19
CA ARG A 30 21.09 -12.18 0.04
C ARG A 30 19.61 -12.02 0.44
N ALA A 31 19.22 -12.44 1.65
CA ALA A 31 17.87 -12.21 2.14
C ALA A 31 17.57 -10.71 2.29
N PHE A 32 18.51 -9.95 2.87
CA PHE A 32 18.40 -8.48 2.93
C PHE A 32 18.33 -7.84 1.54
N ALA A 33 19.19 -8.27 0.61
CA ALA A 33 19.17 -7.76 -0.76
C ALA A 33 17.84 -8.05 -1.48
N LEU A 34 17.24 -9.22 -1.25
CA LEU A 34 15.91 -9.55 -1.76
C LEU A 34 14.85 -8.63 -1.18
N ASP A 35 14.82 -8.45 0.15
CA ASP A 35 13.84 -7.57 0.81
C ASP A 35 13.99 -6.11 0.35
N ALA A 36 15.22 -5.62 0.21
CA ALA A 36 15.49 -4.28 -0.35
C ALA A 36 15.02 -4.15 -1.80
N GLY A 37 15.30 -5.16 -2.64
CA GLY A 37 14.83 -5.21 -4.03
C GLY A 37 13.31 -5.19 -4.14
N LEU A 38 12.61 -5.94 -3.28
CA LEU A 38 11.15 -5.94 -3.22
C LEU A 38 10.58 -4.58 -2.79
N VAL A 39 11.19 -3.95 -1.79
CA VAL A 39 10.82 -2.60 -1.32
C VAL A 39 10.98 -1.56 -2.43
N ILE A 40 12.11 -1.59 -3.14
CA ILE A 40 12.38 -0.69 -4.27
C ILE A 40 11.37 -0.94 -5.40
N ALA A 41 11.13 -2.19 -5.77
CA ALA A 41 10.15 -2.55 -6.79
C ALA A 41 8.74 -2.06 -6.43
N GLY A 42 8.34 -2.23 -5.17
CA GLY A 42 7.06 -1.71 -4.67
C GLY A 42 6.96 -0.19 -4.77
N ALA A 43 8.00 0.53 -4.36
CA ALA A 43 8.05 1.99 -4.47
C ALA A 43 7.95 2.44 -5.94
N THR A 44 8.65 1.76 -6.85
CA THR A 44 8.61 2.04 -8.30
C THR A 44 7.22 1.80 -8.89
N ILE A 45 6.53 0.72 -8.53
CA ILE A 45 5.16 0.45 -8.98
C ILE A 45 4.22 1.59 -8.58
N VAL A 46 4.31 2.05 -7.32
CA VAL A 46 3.49 3.17 -6.84
C VAL A 46 3.84 4.46 -7.58
N ALA A 47 5.13 4.73 -7.83
CA ALA A 47 5.58 5.89 -8.58
C ALA A 47 5.06 5.91 -10.03
N LEU A 48 5.04 4.77 -10.71
CA LEU A 48 4.50 4.64 -12.06
C LEU A 48 2.98 4.87 -12.08
N LEU A 49 2.27 4.25 -11.14
CA LEU A 49 0.83 4.45 -11.00
C LEU A 49 0.45 5.87 -10.54
N ALA A 50 1.39 6.61 -9.94
CA ALA A 50 1.22 8.02 -9.62
C ALA A 50 1.03 8.92 -10.81
N GLN A 51 1.57 8.53 -11.96
CA GLN A 51 1.52 9.34 -13.16
C GLN A 51 0.20 9.21 -13.91
N VAL A 52 -0.61 8.20 -13.57
CA VAL A 52 -1.98 8.09 -14.05
C VAL A 52 -2.85 8.97 -13.16
N GLU A 53 -2.95 10.25 -13.51
CA GLU A 53 -3.70 11.24 -12.75
C GLU A 53 -4.81 11.92 -13.57
N ILE A 54 -5.87 12.29 -12.85
CA ILE A 54 -6.84 13.29 -13.28
C ILE A 54 -6.51 14.53 -12.43
N PRO A 55 -5.95 15.60 -13.04
CA PRO A 55 -5.60 16.81 -12.32
C PRO A 55 -6.84 17.41 -11.66
N LEU A 56 -6.80 17.52 -10.33
CA LEU A 56 -7.84 18.16 -9.52
C LEU A 56 -7.15 18.94 -8.41
N TRP A 57 -7.73 20.09 -8.07
CA TRP A 57 -7.34 20.89 -6.92
C TRP A 57 -8.33 20.64 -5.79
N PRO A 58 -7.89 20.52 -4.52
CA PRO A 58 -6.51 20.61 -4.01
C PRO A 58 -5.76 19.27 -4.04
N VAL A 59 -6.44 18.17 -4.36
CA VAL A 59 -5.89 16.81 -4.37
C VAL A 59 -6.20 16.15 -5.71
N PRO A 60 -5.19 15.69 -6.48
CA PRO A 60 -5.42 14.98 -7.73
C PRO A 60 -5.95 13.57 -7.48
N ILE A 61 -6.80 13.06 -8.38
CA ILE A 61 -7.15 11.64 -8.38
C ILE A 61 -6.08 10.88 -9.14
N THR A 62 -5.45 9.89 -8.49
CA THR A 62 -4.32 9.16 -9.08
C THR A 62 -4.51 7.64 -9.02
N GLY A 63 -3.70 6.92 -9.79
CA GLY A 63 -3.55 5.46 -9.69
C GLY A 63 -2.77 5.00 -8.44
N GLN A 64 -2.16 5.91 -7.68
CA GLN A 64 -1.28 5.58 -6.53
C GLN A 64 -1.97 4.69 -5.52
N THR A 65 -3.21 5.02 -5.18
CA THR A 65 -3.99 4.30 -4.16
C THR A 65 -4.21 2.84 -4.52
N LEU A 66 -4.33 2.49 -5.80
CA LEU A 66 -4.34 1.08 -6.25
C LEU A 66 -2.98 0.42 -5.99
N GLY A 67 -1.90 1.10 -6.37
CA GLY A 67 -0.53 0.64 -6.15
C GLY A 67 -0.23 0.39 -4.68
N VAL A 68 -0.64 1.30 -3.80
CA VAL A 68 -0.47 1.21 -2.34
C VAL A 68 -1.08 -0.08 -1.79
N ILE A 69 -2.32 -0.40 -2.18
CA ILE A 69 -3.02 -1.60 -1.76
C ILE A 69 -2.36 -2.86 -2.33
N VAL A 70 -2.07 -2.88 -3.63
CA VAL A 70 -1.47 -4.04 -4.32
C VAL A 70 -0.09 -4.34 -3.74
N VAL A 71 0.77 -3.32 -3.57
CA VAL A 71 2.11 -3.46 -3.00
C VAL A 71 2.04 -3.90 -1.55
N GLY A 72 1.17 -3.30 -0.73
CA GLY A 72 0.96 -3.70 0.65
C GLY A 72 0.55 -5.17 0.76
N ALA A 73 -0.47 -5.59 -0.01
CA ALA A 73 -0.95 -6.97 0.00
C ALA A 73 0.09 -7.98 -0.51
N ALA A 74 0.83 -7.63 -1.58
CA ALA A 74 1.82 -8.53 -2.17
C ALA A 74 3.07 -8.69 -1.30
N LEU A 75 3.53 -7.62 -0.65
CA LEU A 75 4.76 -7.61 0.15
C LEU A 75 4.52 -7.91 1.63
N GLY A 76 3.29 -7.81 2.13
CA GLY A 76 2.98 -7.90 3.56
C GLY A 76 3.18 -6.57 4.28
N ALA A 77 2.83 -6.54 5.57
CA ALA A 77 2.60 -5.30 6.30
C ALA A 77 3.85 -4.42 6.38
N TRP A 78 4.98 -5.01 6.81
CA TRP A 78 6.22 -4.27 7.03
C TRP A 78 6.97 -3.92 5.74
N ARG A 79 7.07 -4.86 4.79
CA ARG A 79 7.72 -4.59 3.49
C ARG A 79 6.91 -3.61 2.66
N GLY A 80 5.57 -3.68 2.71
CA GLY A 80 4.67 -2.68 2.14
C GLY A 80 4.91 -1.30 2.73
N ALA A 81 4.84 -1.15 4.06
CA ALA A 81 5.11 0.11 4.73
C ALA A 81 6.50 0.69 4.38
N ALA A 82 7.52 -0.17 4.32
CA ALA A 82 8.87 0.22 3.91
C ALA A 82 8.91 0.70 2.45
N ALA A 83 8.19 0.06 1.52
CA ALA A 83 8.08 0.49 0.14
C ALA A 83 7.47 1.90 0.03
N LEU A 84 6.40 2.17 0.78
CA LEU A 84 5.73 3.47 0.75
C LEU A 84 6.52 4.55 1.48
N THR A 85 7.29 4.18 2.50
CA THR A 85 8.26 5.08 3.14
C THR A 85 9.38 5.44 2.15
N THR A 86 9.95 4.46 1.46
CA THR A 86 10.96 4.67 0.41
C THR A 86 10.41 5.57 -0.70
N TYR A 87 9.19 5.31 -1.17
CA TYR A 87 8.50 6.15 -2.16
C TYR A 87 8.44 7.62 -1.72
N MET A 88 7.99 7.88 -0.49
CA MET A 88 7.91 9.22 0.07
C MET A 88 9.29 9.89 0.16
N LEU A 89 10.29 9.20 0.74
CA LEU A 89 11.63 9.74 0.93
C LEU A 89 12.33 10.05 -0.40
N VAL A 90 12.19 9.17 -1.39
CA VAL A 90 12.75 9.36 -2.73
C VAL A 90 12.14 10.59 -3.42
N GLY A 91 10.82 10.78 -3.30
CA GLY A 91 10.16 11.97 -3.83
C GLY A 91 10.56 13.26 -3.13
N LEU A 92 10.74 13.23 -1.80
CA LEU A 92 11.28 14.37 -1.05
C LEU A 92 12.74 14.67 -1.39
N ALA A 93 13.54 13.64 -1.70
CA ALA A 93 14.92 13.78 -2.15
C ALA A 93 15.05 14.37 -3.57
N GLY A 94 13.93 14.62 -4.26
CA GLY A 94 13.91 15.34 -5.53
C GLY A 94 13.65 14.47 -6.76
N LEU A 95 13.49 13.15 -6.62
CA LEU A 95 13.16 12.30 -7.76
C LEU A 95 11.68 12.50 -8.16
N PRO A 96 11.36 12.57 -9.47
CA PRO A 96 10.03 12.89 -9.98
C PRO A 96 9.03 11.72 -9.87
N VAL A 97 8.79 11.23 -8.65
CA VAL A 97 7.98 10.04 -8.36
C VAL A 97 6.57 10.37 -7.88
N PHE A 98 6.32 11.59 -7.43
CA PHE A 98 4.96 12.05 -7.11
C PHE A 98 4.18 12.32 -8.40
N ALA A 99 2.86 12.43 -8.26
CA ALA A 99 1.97 12.69 -9.39
C ALA A 99 2.36 13.95 -10.16
N GLY A 100 2.15 13.93 -11.48
CA GLY A 100 2.61 14.97 -12.41
C GLY A 100 4.14 15.02 -12.56
N PHE A 101 4.83 13.90 -12.39
CA PHE A 101 6.30 13.78 -12.38
C PHE A 101 6.97 14.81 -11.45
N THR A 102 6.38 15.04 -10.28
CA THR A 102 6.93 15.99 -9.30
C THR A 102 7.79 15.28 -8.25
N GLY A 103 8.77 16.00 -7.69
CA GLY A 103 9.68 15.49 -6.68
C GLY A 103 10.47 16.63 -6.06
N THR A 104 10.21 16.97 -4.80
CA THR A 104 10.89 18.04 -4.08
C THR A 104 10.47 18.05 -2.62
N VAL A 105 11.33 18.54 -1.73
CA VAL A 105 10.98 18.82 -0.33
C VAL A 105 9.81 19.80 -0.20
N ALA A 106 9.63 20.70 -1.17
CA ALA A 106 8.49 21.62 -1.20
C ALA A 106 7.13 20.90 -1.35
N ALA A 107 7.12 19.61 -1.71
CA ALA A 107 5.90 18.80 -1.71
C ALA A 107 5.24 18.74 -0.34
N VAL A 108 5.98 18.91 0.77
CA VAL A 108 5.43 19.02 2.13
C VAL A 108 4.43 20.20 2.23
N GLY A 109 4.63 21.27 1.47
CA GLY A 109 3.69 22.39 1.42
C GLY A 109 2.41 22.11 0.62
N LYS A 110 2.27 20.96 -0.03
CA LYS A 110 1.08 20.61 -0.83
C LYS A 110 -0.02 20.04 0.07
N PRO A 111 -1.30 20.41 -0.12
CA PRO A 111 -2.40 19.87 0.67
C PRO A 111 -2.55 18.34 0.56
N SER A 112 -2.17 17.77 -0.59
CA SER A 112 -2.22 16.34 -0.86
C SER A 112 -1.13 15.50 -0.18
N PHE A 113 -0.10 16.13 0.41
CA PHE A 113 1.05 15.39 0.94
C PHE A 113 0.70 14.50 2.15
N GLY A 114 -0.29 14.89 2.96
CA GLY A 114 -0.78 14.08 4.07
C GLY A 114 -1.31 12.71 3.65
N PHE A 115 -1.82 12.57 2.42
CA PHE A 115 -2.27 11.29 1.89
C PHE A 115 -1.08 10.36 1.62
N VAL A 116 0.07 10.90 1.20
CA VAL A 116 1.32 10.13 1.00
C VAL A 116 1.82 9.56 2.33
N ILE A 117 1.71 10.32 3.42
CA ILE A 117 1.99 9.81 4.78
C ILE A 117 1.02 8.67 5.11
N GLY A 118 -0.27 8.88 4.86
CA GLY A 118 -1.31 7.88 5.07
C GLY A 118 -1.15 6.61 4.22
N PHE A 119 -0.50 6.68 3.06
CA PHE A 119 -0.21 5.52 2.22
C PHE A 119 0.70 4.49 2.91
N ILE A 120 1.61 4.93 3.78
CA ILE A 120 2.48 4.04 4.55
C ILE A 120 1.63 3.11 5.44
N PHE A 121 0.68 3.69 6.16
CA PHE A 121 -0.23 2.96 7.04
C PHE A 121 -1.26 2.14 6.25
N SER A 122 -1.75 2.67 5.12
CA SER A 122 -2.63 1.94 4.22
C SER A 122 -1.99 0.67 3.68
N ALA A 123 -0.72 0.73 3.24
CA ALA A 123 0.01 -0.43 2.77
C ALA A 123 0.26 -1.45 3.89
N PHE A 124 0.57 -0.98 5.10
CA PHE A 124 0.66 -1.82 6.28
C PHE A 124 -0.64 -2.60 6.52
N VAL A 125 -1.78 -1.90 6.55
CA VAL A 125 -3.10 -2.52 6.81
C VAL A 125 -3.49 -3.50 5.71
N ALA A 126 -3.25 -3.16 4.43
CA ALA A 126 -3.48 -4.09 3.31
C ALA A 126 -2.63 -5.36 3.45
N GLY A 127 -1.35 -5.21 3.78
CA GLY A 127 -0.45 -6.34 4.05
C GLY A 127 -0.85 -7.18 5.25
N TRP A 128 -1.33 -6.53 6.32
CA TRP A 128 -1.82 -7.20 7.53
C TRP A 128 -3.05 -8.10 7.25
N PHE A 129 -3.94 -7.66 6.35
CA PHE A 129 -5.06 -8.50 5.87
C PHE A 129 -4.56 -9.65 4.98
N ALA A 130 -3.56 -9.42 4.12
CA ALA A 130 -2.96 -10.46 3.28
C ALA A 130 -2.25 -11.54 4.11
N GLU A 131 -1.51 -11.16 5.16
CA GLU A 131 -0.92 -12.07 6.15
C GLU A 131 -1.98 -12.89 6.92
N ARG A 132 -3.26 -12.49 6.87
CA ARG A 132 -4.40 -13.25 7.42
C ARG A 132 -5.11 -14.12 6.40
N ALA A 133 -4.62 -14.18 5.16
CA ALA A 133 -5.21 -14.90 4.04
C ALA A 133 -6.51 -14.32 3.47
N TRP A 134 -6.86 -13.07 3.81
CA TRP A 134 -8.06 -12.44 3.27
C TRP A 134 -7.94 -12.25 1.75
N ASP A 135 -6.73 -11.96 1.29
CA ASP A 135 -6.31 -11.78 -0.09
C ASP A 135 -6.38 -13.05 -0.97
N ARG A 136 -6.78 -14.20 -0.41
CA ARG A 136 -7.02 -15.44 -1.16
C ARG A 136 -8.50 -15.62 -1.55
N ARG A 137 -9.40 -14.84 -0.95
CA ARG A 137 -10.85 -14.91 -1.17
C ARG A 137 -11.36 -13.54 -1.64
N PRO A 138 -11.89 -13.41 -2.88
CA PRO A 138 -12.23 -12.10 -3.45
C PRO A 138 -13.09 -11.20 -2.56
N GLY A 139 -14.13 -11.73 -1.89
CA GLY A 139 -14.98 -10.94 -1.00
C GLY A 139 -14.26 -10.40 0.25
N LEU A 140 -13.42 -11.22 0.89
CA LEU A 140 -12.60 -10.77 2.04
C LEU A 140 -11.49 -9.82 1.58
N ALA A 141 -10.88 -10.09 0.43
CA ALA A 141 -9.88 -9.21 -0.16
C ALA A 141 -10.47 -7.82 -0.41
N PHE A 142 -11.66 -7.74 -1.02
CA PHE A 142 -12.37 -6.48 -1.23
C PHE A 142 -12.63 -5.74 0.09
N LEU A 143 -13.16 -6.42 1.10
CA LEU A 143 -13.44 -5.80 2.40
C LEU A 143 -12.17 -5.26 3.07
N GLY A 144 -11.10 -6.06 3.10
CA GLY A 144 -9.82 -5.66 3.69
C GLY A 144 -9.16 -4.51 2.94
N PHE A 145 -9.22 -4.52 1.61
CA PHE A 145 -8.65 -3.48 0.75
C PHE A 145 -9.47 -2.19 0.75
N ALA A 146 -10.79 -2.28 0.83
CA ALA A 146 -11.66 -1.13 1.05
C ALA A 146 -11.36 -0.48 2.42
N ALA A 147 -11.22 -1.28 3.48
CA ALA A 147 -10.86 -0.79 4.81
C ALA A 147 -9.49 -0.11 4.81
N ALA A 148 -8.47 -0.72 4.19
CA ALA A 148 -7.15 -0.12 4.02
C ALA A 148 -7.22 1.20 3.24
N SER A 149 -8.10 1.30 2.23
CA SER A 149 -8.27 2.51 1.41
C SER A 149 -8.87 3.70 2.17
N VAL A 150 -9.46 3.49 3.35
CA VAL A 150 -9.94 4.57 4.23
C VAL A 150 -8.78 5.23 4.98
N VAL A 151 -7.72 4.47 5.28
CA VAL A 151 -6.60 4.92 6.13
C VAL A 151 -5.94 6.21 5.63
N PRO A 152 -5.68 6.42 4.32
CA PRO A 152 -5.05 7.65 3.85
C PRO A 152 -5.82 8.92 4.21
N PHE A 153 -7.15 8.86 4.28
CA PHE A 153 -8.00 10.01 4.63
C PHE A 153 -7.83 10.44 6.09
N LEU A 154 -7.48 9.51 6.99
CA LEU A 154 -7.24 9.81 8.41
C LEU A 154 -6.03 10.74 8.62
N PHE A 155 -5.08 10.73 7.68
CA PHE A 155 -3.90 11.58 7.69
C PHE A 155 -4.03 12.73 6.69
N GLY A 156 -4.55 12.44 5.51
CA GLY A 156 -4.70 13.38 4.40
C GLY A 156 -5.63 14.54 4.73
N ILE A 157 -6.81 14.28 5.32
CA ILE A 157 -7.78 15.35 5.57
C ILE A 157 -7.30 16.33 6.66
N PRO A 158 -6.79 15.89 7.83
CA PRO A 158 -6.24 16.83 8.81
C PRO A 158 -5.03 17.60 8.29
N TYR A 159 -4.15 16.97 7.51
CA TYR A 159 -3.01 17.63 6.90
C TYR A 159 -3.44 18.68 5.88
N MET A 160 -4.38 18.32 5.01
CA MET A 160 -4.96 19.21 4.02
C MET A 160 -5.63 20.41 4.69
N ALA A 161 -6.36 20.20 5.78
CA ALA A 161 -6.97 21.26 6.59
C ALA A 161 -5.91 22.23 7.12
N PHE A 162 -4.81 21.70 7.67
CA PHE A 162 -3.69 22.53 8.15
C PHE A 162 -3.07 23.36 7.01
N ILE A 163 -2.77 22.76 5.86
CA ILE A 163 -2.18 23.49 4.75
C ILE A 163 -3.14 24.54 4.20
N LEU A 164 -4.39 24.20 3.91
CA LEU A 164 -5.35 25.13 3.30
C LEU A 164 -5.71 26.28 4.24
N ASN A 165 -5.93 26.01 5.52
CA ASN A 165 -6.44 27.02 6.45
C ASN A 165 -5.32 27.78 7.16
N VAL A 166 -4.27 27.09 7.63
CA VAL A 166 -3.23 27.72 8.45
C VAL A 166 -2.10 28.26 7.58
N VAL A 167 -1.66 27.50 6.57
CA VAL A 167 -0.53 27.91 5.72
C VAL A 167 -0.98 28.83 4.59
N MET A 168 -2.14 28.54 3.98
CA MET A 168 -2.65 29.30 2.83
C MET A 168 -3.75 30.32 3.19
N GLY A 169 -4.35 30.26 4.38
CA GLY A 169 -5.35 31.23 4.83
C GLY A 169 -6.69 31.17 4.07
N LEU A 170 -7.11 29.99 3.60
CA LEU A 170 -8.29 29.81 2.74
C LEU A 170 -9.60 29.47 3.48
N ASP A 171 -9.58 29.36 4.82
CA ASP A 171 -10.75 29.20 5.70
C ASP A 171 -11.80 28.13 5.27
N TYR A 172 -11.35 26.95 4.83
CA TYR A 172 -12.21 25.81 4.52
C TYR A 172 -12.87 25.25 5.78
N SER A 173 -14.20 25.11 5.76
CA SER A 173 -14.96 24.36 6.77
C SER A 173 -14.70 22.85 6.69
N PHE A 174 -15.08 22.13 7.75
CA PHE A 174 -14.96 20.66 7.75
C PHE A 174 -15.76 20.00 6.61
N GLY A 175 -16.95 20.49 6.31
CA GLY A 175 -17.77 19.97 5.21
C GLY A 175 -17.10 20.14 3.85
N GLU A 176 -16.49 21.30 3.60
CA GLU A 176 -15.77 21.57 2.35
C GLU A 176 -14.51 20.71 2.23
N LEU A 177 -13.78 20.49 3.32
CA LEU A 177 -12.63 19.58 3.34
C LEU A 177 -13.04 18.14 2.97
N LEU A 178 -14.19 17.65 3.44
CA LEU A 178 -14.71 16.34 3.02
C LEU A 178 -15.15 16.35 1.55
N ALA A 179 -15.77 17.45 1.10
CA ALA A 179 -16.25 17.60 -0.27
C ALA A 179 -15.10 17.58 -1.29
N VAL A 180 -13.94 18.14 -0.96
CA VAL A 180 -12.77 18.19 -1.87
C VAL A 180 -11.74 17.09 -1.61
N GLY A 181 -11.63 16.59 -0.38
CA GLY A 181 -10.59 15.64 0.03
C GLY A 181 -11.05 14.19 0.21
N LEU A 182 -12.36 13.91 0.20
CA LEU A 182 -12.91 12.56 0.40
C LEU A 182 -13.90 12.17 -0.68
N LEU A 183 -14.97 12.95 -0.87
CA LEU A 183 -16.09 12.61 -1.74
C LEU A 183 -15.69 12.19 -3.18
N PRO A 184 -14.79 12.92 -3.87
CA PRO A 184 -14.39 12.59 -5.23
C PRO A 184 -13.68 11.23 -5.34
N PHE A 185 -13.13 10.75 -4.22
CA PHE A 185 -12.29 9.55 -4.16
C PHE A 185 -13.07 8.30 -3.76
N ILE A 186 -14.31 8.39 -3.26
CA ILE A 186 -15.06 7.23 -2.76
C ILE A 186 -15.30 6.22 -3.89
N LEU A 187 -15.94 6.65 -4.98
CA LEU A 187 -16.26 5.76 -6.09
C LEU A 187 -14.99 5.16 -6.72
N GLY A 188 -14.00 6.01 -6.98
CA GLY A 188 -12.72 5.57 -7.51
C GLY A 188 -11.97 4.63 -6.56
N GLY A 189 -12.08 4.83 -5.25
CA GLY A 189 -11.49 3.98 -4.22
C GLY A 189 -12.14 2.60 -4.16
N LEU A 190 -13.47 2.52 -4.23
CA LEU A 190 -14.20 1.25 -4.29
C LEU A 190 -13.84 0.46 -5.55
N ILE A 191 -13.78 1.12 -6.71
CA ILE A 191 -13.34 0.50 -7.97
C ILE A 191 -11.92 -0.04 -7.83
N LYS A 192 -10.98 0.75 -7.29
CA LYS A 192 -9.59 0.32 -7.07
C LYS A 192 -9.48 -0.83 -6.08
N ALA A 193 -10.25 -0.83 -5.00
CA ALA A 193 -10.30 -1.94 -4.05
C ALA A 193 -10.82 -3.23 -4.71
N ALA A 194 -11.85 -3.13 -5.57
CA ALA A 194 -12.35 -4.25 -6.36
C ALA A 194 -11.30 -4.77 -7.35
N LEU A 195 -10.59 -3.88 -8.03
CA LEU A 195 -9.48 -4.25 -8.93
C LEU A 195 -8.36 -4.96 -8.17
N ALA A 196 -7.93 -4.44 -7.01
CA ALA A 196 -6.94 -5.12 -6.18
C ALA A 196 -7.45 -6.50 -5.70
N ALA A 197 -8.73 -6.61 -5.35
CA ALA A 197 -9.38 -7.86 -4.96
C ALA A 197 -9.60 -8.84 -6.12
N ALA A 198 -9.41 -8.42 -7.37
CA ALA A 198 -9.29 -9.32 -8.51
C ALA A 198 -7.82 -9.72 -8.74
N ILE A 199 -6.90 -8.75 -8.71
CA ILE A 199 -5.47 -8.93 -9.00
C ILE A 199 -4.82 -9.89 -7.99
N ILE A 200 -4.97 -9.64 -6.69
CA ILE A 200 -4.23 -10.39 -5.66
C ILE A 200 -4.70 -11.85 -5.53
N PRO A 201 -6.01 -12.15 -5.38
CA PRO A 201 -6.47 -13.54 -5.43
C PRO A 201 -6.18 -14.23 -6.76
N GLY A 202 -6.24 -13.49 -7.88
CA GLY A 202 -5.87 -13.99 -9.20
C GLY A 202 -4.41 -14.43 -9.28
N ALA A 203 -3.48 -13.62 -8.76
CA ALA A 203 -2.07 -13.98 -8.64
C ALA A 203 -1.88 -15.25 -7.80
N TRP A 204 -2.57 -15.36 -6.66
CA TRP A 204 -2.55 -16.58 -5.86
C TRP A 204 -3.11 -17.81 -6.59
N ALA A 205 -4.11 -17.65 -7.45
CA ALA A 205 -4.65 -18.75 -8.24
C ALA A 205 -3.63 -19.26 -9.28
N LEU A 206 -2.86 -18.36 -9.89
CA LEU A 206 -1.77 -18.73 -10.80
C LEU A 206 -0.64 -19.46 -10.07
N VAL A 207 -0.24 -18.98 -8.89
CA VAL A 207 0.77 -19.65 -8.05
C VAL A 207 0.34 -21.10 -7.74
N ARG A 208 -0.91 -21.31 -7.31
CA ARG A 208 -1.43 -22.65 -7.02
C ARG A 208 -1.41 -23.57 -8.24
N LYS A 209 -1.77 -23.06 -9.42
CA LYS A 209 -1.72 -23.85 -10.66
C LYS A 209 -0.30 -24.26 -11.02
N ALA A 210 0.67 -23.35 -10.87
CA ALA A 210 2.08 -23.63 -11.17
C ALA A 210 2.72 -24.63 -10.19
N ASP A 211 2.28 -24.64 -8.92
CA ASP A 211 2.72 -25.63 -7.93
C ASP A 211 2.12 -27.02 -8.22
N GLN A 212 0.88 -27.08 -8.71
CA GLN A 212 0.22 -28.34 -9.09
C GLN A 212 0.86 -29.00 -10.31
N SER A 213 1.38 -28.22 -11.27
CA SER A 213 2.03 -28.77 -12.47
C SER A 213 3.44 -29.33 -12.23
N LYS A 214 4.02 -29.11 -11.04
CA LYS A 214 5.36 -29.59 -10.66
C LYS A 214 5.33 -30.89 -9.84
N ASN A 215 4.15 -31.31 -9.40
CA ASN A 215 3.92 -32.58 -8.68
C ASN A 215 3.30 -33.60 -9.63
#